data_AF-A0A919XQE6-F1
#
_entry.id   AF-A0A919XQE6-F1
#
_cell.length_a   1.000
_cell.length_b   1.000
_cell.length_c   1.000
_cell.angle_alpha   90.00
_cell.angle_beta   90.00
_cell.angle_gamma   90.00
#
_symmetry.space_group_name_H-M   'P 1'
#
loop_
_entity.id
_entity.type
_entity.pdbx_description
1 polymer ?
#
loop_
_entity_poly.entity_id
_entity_poly.type
_entity_poly.pdbx_seq_one_letter_code
_entity_poly.pdbx_strand_id
1 'polypeptide(L)' 'MGNYQICDFCGNLSEKTSRKMCKSCEDGYIKVRSIVEKYPDTMVIDISRQTGISTSKILAFARNGFFILKEGTIEGME' A
#
# COMPACT_ATOMS: atom_id res chain seq x y z
N MET A 1 24.18 -4.54 -18.01
CA MET A 1 23.83 -3.27 -17.34
C MET A 1 22.50 -3.46 -16.62
N GLY A 2 22.47 -3.36 -15.29
CA GLY A 2 21.22 -3.45 -14.53
C GLY A 2 20.39 -2.18 -14.75
N ASN A 3 19.12 -2.36 -15.11
CA ASN A 3 18.20 -1.25 -15.31
C ASN A 3 17.53 -0.98 -13.97
N TYR A 4 17.99 0.05 -13.25
CA TYR A 4 17.48 0.41 -11.92
C TYR A 4 16.63 1.68 -12.01
N GLN A 5 15.63 1.78 -11.13
CA GLN A 5 14.80 2.96 -10.91
C GLN A 5 14.65 3.24 -9.42
N ILE A 6 14.39 4.50 -9.06
CA ILE A 6 13.96 4.85 -7.71
C ILE A 6 12.46 4.57 -7.61
N CYS A 7 12.05 3.85 -6.56
CA CYS A 7 10.65 3.61 -6.30
C CYS A 7 9.96 4.92 -5.87
N ASP A 8 8.94 5.37 -6.60
CA ASP A 8 8.14 6.57 -6.28
C ASP A 8 7.48 6.47 -4.89
N PHE A 9 7.25 5.25 -4.41
CA PHE A 9 6.51 5.00 -3.19
C PHE A 9 7.38 4.94 -1.93
N CYS A 10 8.54 4.26 -1.98
CA CYS A 10 9.41 4.11 -0.82
C CYS A 10 10.78 4.77 -0.95
N GLY A 11 11.11 5.37 -2.10
CA GLY A 11 12.40 6.03 -2.34
C GLY A 11 13.59 5.08 -2.51
N ASN A 12 13.39 3.77 -2.40
CA ASN A 12 14.48 2.80 -2.53
C ASN A 12 14.86 2.58 -4.00
N LEU A 13 16.15 2.38 -4.24
CA LEU A 13 16.66 1.90 -5.53
C LEU A 13 16.19 0.46 -5.75
N SER A 14 15.64 0.17 -6.92
CA SER A 14 15.14 -1.17 -7.27
C SER A 14 15.25 -1.41 -8.77
N GLU A 15 15.19 -2.67 -9.19
CA GLU A 15 15.15 -2.98 -10.62
C GLU A 15 13.94 -2.32 -11.30
N LYS A 16 14.13 -1.88 -12.53
CA LYS A 16 13.08 -1.23 -13.31
C LYS A 16 11.99 -2.23 -13.64
N THR A 17 10.79 -1.91 -13.21
CA THR A 17 9.54 -2.62 -13.48
C THR A 17 8.67 -1.71 -14.34
N SER A 18 7.62 -2.26 -14.96
CA SER A 18 6.66 -1.45 -15.75
C SER A 18 5.87 -0.45 -14.90
N ARG A 19 5.93 -0.55 -13.57
CA ARG A 19 5.27 0.38 -12.64
C ARG A 19 6.31 1.26 -11.96
N LYS A 20 5.90 2.44 -11.49
CA LYS A 20 6.77 3.34 -10.70
C LYS A 20 7.10 2.81 -9.29
N MET A 21 6.75 1.56 -8.99
CA MET A 21 6.96 0.91 -7.70
C MET A 21 7.96 -0.23 -7.82
N CYS A 22 8.78 -0.41 -6.78
CA CYS A 22 9.56 -1.63 -6.66
C CYS A 22 8.65 -2.84 -6.43
N LYS A 23 9.17 -4.04 -6.74
CA LYS A 23 8.43 -5.31 -6.62
C LYS A 23 7.84 -5.54 -5.22
N SER A 24 8.55 -5.12 -4.16
CA SER A 24 8.07 -5.24 -2.78
C SER A 24 6.88 -4.32 -2.48
N CYS A 25 6.91 -3.08 -2.96
CA CYS A 25 5.79 -2.15 -2.80
C CYS A 25 4.59 -2.55 -3.65
N GLU A 26 4.85 -3.07 -4.85
CA GLU A 26 3.82 -3.63 -5.72
C GLU A 26 3.12 -4.85 -5.10
N ASP A 27 3.86 -5.82 -4.56
CA ASP A 27 3.29 -6.99 -3.90
C ASP A 27 2.42 -6.58 -2.70
N GLY A 28 2.91 -5.63 -1.91
CA GLY A 28 2.15 -5.08 -0.79
C GLY A 28 0.86 -4.38 -1.24
N TYR A 29 0.92 -3.58 -2.30
CA TYR A 29 -0.25 -2.95 -2.89
C TYR A 29 -1.28 -3.98 -3.36
N ILE A 30 -0.85 -5.01 -4.09
CA ILE A 30 -1.76 -6.05 -4.61
C ILE A 30 -2.48 -6.77 -3.47
N LYS A 31 -1.77 -7.11 -2.38
CA LYS A 31 -2.37 -7.73 -1.19
C LYS A 31 -3.43 -6.86 -0.55
N VAL A 32 -3.11 -5.59 -0.29
CA VAL A 32 -4.04 -4.62 0.30
C VAL A 32 -5.26 -4.45 -0.60
N ARG A 33 -5.02 -4.24 -1.90
CA ARG A 33 -6.07 -4.04 -2.89
C ARG A 33 -7.02 -5.24 -2.95
N SER A 34 -6.50 -6.46 -2.96
CA SER A 34 -7.33 -7.66 -3.00
C SER A 34 -8.25 -7.79 -1.78
N ILE A 35 -7.84 -7.31 -0.60
CA ILE A 35 -8.67 -7.30 0.60
C ILE A 35 -9.73 -6.19 0.50
N VAL A 36 -9.34 -4.99 0.11
CA VAL A 36 -10.26 -3.84 -0.01
C VAL A 36 -11.32 -4.09 -1.09
N GLU A 37 -10.96 -4.69 -2.23
CA GLU A 37 -11.91 -5.03 -3.29
C GLU A 37 -12.89 -6.13 -2.85
N LYS A 38 -12.47 -7.04 -1.98
CA LYS A 38 -13.33 -8.14 -1.49
C LYS A 38 -14.17 -7.74 -0.26
N TYR A 39 -13.64 -6.88 0.59
CA TYR A 39 -14.21 -6.47 1.87
C TYR A 39 -14.05 -4.94 2.05
N PRO A 40 -14.89 -4.14 1.38
CA PRO A 40 -14.72 -2.67 1.34
C PRO A 40 -14.95 -1.99 2.69
N ASP A 41 -15.61 -2.64 3.64
CA ASP A 41 -15.83 -2.15 5.00
C ASP A 41 -14.75 -2.65 6.00
N THR A 42 -13.63 -3.20 5.52
CA THR A 42 -12.51 -3.61 6.38
C THR A 42 -11.72 -2.41 6.87
N MET A 43 -11.48 -2.35 8.19
CA MET A 43 -10.65 -1.31 8.79
C MET A 43 -9.16 -1.46 8.43
N VAL A 44 -8.45 -0.33 8.33
CA VAL A 44 -7.00 -0.30 8.04
C VAL A 44 -6.20 -1.16 9.03
N ILE A 45 -6.61 -1.18 10.30
CA ILE A 45 -5.98 -2.02 11.33
C ILE A 45 -6.11 -3.52 11.03
N ASP A 46 -7.25 -3.97 10.52
CA ASP A 46 -7.49 -5.37 10.17
C ASP A 46 -6.78 -5.75 8.89
N ILE A 47 -6.72 -4.84 7.91
CA ILE A 47 -5.89 -5.02 6.71
C ILE A 47 -4.42 -5.17 7.12
N SER A 48 -3.95 -4.32 8.02
CA SER A 48 -2.57 -4.37 8.53
C SER A 48 -2.27 -5.72 9.19
N ARG A 49 -3.18 -6.18 10.06
CA ARG A 49 -3.05 -7.46 10.76
C ARG A 49 -3.09 -8.66 9.82
N GLN A 50 -3.92 -8.63 8.77
CA GLN A 50 -4.03 -9.71 7.78
C GLN A 50 -2.84 -9.76 6.81
N THR A 51 -2.32 -8.60 6.40
CA THR A 51 -1.27 -8.51 5.38
C THR A 51 0.15 -8.41 5.94
N GLY A 52 0.29 -8.07 7.23
CA GLY A 52 1.56 -7.71 7.85
C GLY A 52 2.11 -6.35 7.37
N ILE A 53 1.32 -5.57 6.62
CA ILE A 53 1.73 -4.27 6.09
C ILE A 53 1.34 -3.20 7.10
N SER A 54 2.26 -2.30 7.43
CA SER A 54 1.97 -1.22 8.39
C SER A 54 0.80 -0.33 7.95
N THR A 55 -0.04 0.06 8.90
CA THR A 55 -1.15 1.02 8.71
C THR A 55 -0.71 2.27 7.94
N SER A 56 0.43 2.87 8.27
CA SER A 56 0.97 4.04 7.56
C SER A 56 1.21 3.78 6.07
N LYS A 57 1.66 2.57 5.71
CA LYS A 57 1.91 2.15 4.33
C LYS A 57 0.60 1.92 3.57
N ILE A 58 -0.40 1.35 4.23
CA ILE A 58 -1.77 1.19 3.70
C ILE A 58 -2.41 2.55 3.43
N LEU A 59 -2.32 3.47 4.38
CA LEU A 59 -2.80 4.85 4.24
C LEU A 59 -2.08 5.59 3.12
N ALA A 60 -0.77 5.39 2.95
CA ALA A 60 -0.02 5.98 1.85
C ALA A 60 -0.54 5.49 0.48
N PHE A 61 -0.91 4.21 0.35
CA PHE A 61 -1.54 3.74 -0.90
C PHE A 61 -2.90 4.42 -1.15
N ALA A 62 -3.74 4.55 -0.12
CA ALA A 62 -5.01 5.26 -0.25
C ALA A 62 -4.82 6.74 -0.63
N ARG A 63 -3.88 7.44 0.03
CA ARG A 63 -3.56 8.86 -0.24
C ARG A 63 -3.02 9.11 -1.64
N ASN A 64 -2.30 8.15 -2.21
CA ASN A 64 -1.82 8.23 -3.59
C ASN A 64 -2.90 7.86 -4.64
N GLY A 65 -4.16 7.67 -4.21
CA GLY A 65 -5.28 7.40 -5.11
C GLY A 65 -5.34 5.96 -5.63
N PHE A 66 -4.59 5.04 -5.03
CA PHE A 66 -4.57 3.64 -5.48
C PHE A 66 -5.84 2.86 -5.10
N PHE A 67 -6.56 3.27 -4.05
CA PHE A 67 -7.89 2.78 -3.67
C PHE A 67 -8.59 3.77 -2.72
N ILE A 68 -9.92 3.67 -2.60
CA ILE A 68 -10.73 4.48 -1.69
C ILE A 68 -10.95 3.68 -0.41
N LEU A 69 -10.59 4.26 0.73
CA LEU A 69 -11.02 3.78 2.05
C LEU A 69 -12.29 4.54 2.41
N LYS A 70 -13.36 3.83 2.82
CA LYS A 70 -14.49 4.50 3.48
C LYS A 70 -13.99 5.08 4.80
N GLU A 71 -14.27 6.34 5.04
CA GLU A 71 -13.98 7.01 6.32
C GLU A 71 -14.77 6.31 7.44
N GLY A 72 -14.02 5.70 8.35
CA GLY A 72 -14.52 5.00 9.52
C GLY A 72 -13.35 4.66 10.42
N THR A 73 -13.10 5.53 11.40
CA THR A 73 -12.25 5.27 12.58
C THR A 73 -10.73 5.37 12.34
N ILE A 74 -10.28 6.57 11.98
CA ILE A 74 -8.99 7.05 12.48
C ILE A 74 -9.32 7.84 13.76
N GLU A 75 -9.61 7.15 14.86
CA GLU A 75 -9.55 7.83 16.16
C GLU A 75 -8.08 8.12 16.44
N GLY A 76 -7.74 9.41 16.43
CA GLY A 76 -6.41 9.89 16.77
C GLY A 76 -6.04 9.40 18.16
N MET A 77 -4.91 8.71 18.27
CA MET A 77 -4.27 8.52 19.55
C MET A 77 -3.26 9.65 19.69
N GLU A 78 -3.52 10.47 20.72
CA GLU A 78 -2.75 11.63 21.19
C GLU A 78 -1.29 11.29 21.51
#